data_AF-A0A950MLA2-F1
#
_entry.id   AF-A0A950MLA2-F1
#
_cell.length_a   1.000
_cell.length_b   1.000
_cell.length_c   1.000
_cell.angle_alpha   90.00
_cell.angle_beta   90.00
_cell.angle_gamma   90.00
#
_symmetry.space_group_name_H-M   'P 1'
#
loop_
_entity.id
_entity.type
_entity.pdbx_description
1 polymer ?
#
loop_
_entity_poly.entity_id
_entity_poly.type
_entity_poly.pdbx_seq_one_letter_code
_entity_poly.pdbx_strand_id
1 'polypeptide(L)'
;MNAPTNIQMINGPDGKPAYVVMPYAEFIKTYARERDLIPHEVVSATVDGATPVRAWREYLKLTQAEVAGRLGISQPSYAKQEGSESLRPATMKKIAVALGISADQLDF
;
A
#
# COMPACT_ATOMS: atom_id res chain seq x y z
N MET A 1 -10.51 -19.30 8.59
CA MET A 1 -9.38 -20.14 9.04
C MET A 1 -8.15 -19.66 8.31
N ASN A 2 -7.14 -19.13 9.01
CA ASN A 2 -5.85 -18.81 8.40
C ASN A 2 -5.05 -20.10 8.28
N ALA A 3 -4.62 -20.47 7.07
CA ALA A 3 -3.72 -21.59 6.89
C ALA A 3 -2.41 -21.29 7.63
N PRO A 4 -1.80 -22.27 8.32
CA PRO A 4 -0.52 -22.05 9.00
C PRO A 4 0.54 -21.62 7.97
N THR A 5 1.26 -20.55 8.28
CA THR A 5 2.36 -20.06 7.45
C THR A 5 3.38 -21.20 7.28
N ASN A 6 3.67 -21.57 6.04
CA ASN A 6 4.61 -22.65 5.71
C ASN A 6 6.05 -22.19 5.99
N ILE A 7 6.44 -22.18 7.25
CA ILE A 7 7.75 -21.72 7.72
C ILE A 7 8.65 -22.94 7.89
N GLN A 8 9.85 -22.89 7.29
CA GLN A 8 10.90 -23.87 7.54
C GLN A 8 11.98 -23.28 8.44
N MET A 9 12.34 -24.01 9.50
CA MET A 9 13.40 -23.63 10.42
C MET A 9 14.67 -24.42 10.10
N ILE A 10 15.79 -23.73 9.96
CA ILE A 10 17.12 -24.35 9.80
C ILE A 10 17.86 -24.15 11.11
N ASN A 11 18.15 -25.24 11.82
CA ASN A 11 18.85 -25.20 13.09
C ASN A 11 20.37 -25.12 12.89
N GLY A 12 21.03 -24.39 13.78
CA GLY A 12 22.48 -24.31 13.86
C GLY A 12 23.09 -25.52 14.57
N PRO A 13 24.43 -25.56 14.67
CA PRO A 13 25.16 -26.67 15.31
C PRO A 13 24.83 -26.90 16.78
N ASP A 14 24.29 -25.88 17.47
CA ASP A 14 23.83 -25.95 18.86
C ASP A 14 22.40 -26.50 19.01
N GLY A 15 21.78 -26.93 17.89
CA GLY A 15 20.41 -27.43 17.84
C GLY A 15 19.33 -26.34 17.90
N LYS A 16 19.71 -25.06 17.99
CA LYS A 16 18.77 -23.94 18.04
C LYS A 16 18.50 -23.39 16.64
N PRO A 17 17.32 -22.77 16.40
CA PRO A 17 17.04 -22.13 15.12
C PRO A 17 18.07 -21.05 14.77
N ALA A 18 18.71 -21.18 13.60
CA ALA A 18 19.65 -20.20 13.07
C ALA A 18 19.06 -19.39 11.91
N TYR A 19 18.22 -20.01 11.09
CA TYR A 19 17.50 -19.35 10.00
C TYR A 19 16.04 -19.75 9.95
N VAL A 20 15.22 -18.84 9.44
CA VAL A 20 13.80 -19.06 9.17
C VAL A 20 13.56 -18.76 7.70
N VAL A 21 13.08 -19.76 6.95
CA VAL A 21 12.73 -19.62 5.54
C VAL A 21 11.22 -19.47 5.44
N MET A 22 10.80 -18.40 4.78
CA MET A 22 9.39 -18.08 4.54
C MET A 22 9.16 -17.91 3.04
N PRO A 23 8.04 -18.42 2.48
CA PRO A 23 7.64 -18.12 1.11
C PRO A 23 7.61 -16.61 0.88
N TYR A 24 8.21 -16.15 -0.22
CA TYR A 24 8.39 -14.72 -0.47
C TYR A 24 7.08 -13.93 -0.43
N ALA A 25 6.00 -14.48 -0.99
CA ALA A 25 4.68 -13.85 -0.97
C ALA A 25 4.15 -13.62 0.46
N GLU A 26 4.43 -14.54 1.39
CA GLU A 26 4.04 -14.41 2.80
C GLU A 26 4.97 -13.45 3.55
N PHE A 27 6.27 -13.45 3.23
CA PHE A 27 7.21 -12.47 3.74
C PHE A 27 6.77 -11.05 3.36
N ILE A 28 6.46 -10.81 2.09
CA ILE A 28 6.01 -9.49 1.62
C ILE A 28 4.69 -9.09 2.27
N LYS A 29 3.69 -9.96 2.37
CA LYS A 29 2.42 -9.63 3.06
C LYS A 29 2.63 -9.18 4.51
N THR A 30 3.53 -9.85 5.23
CA THR A 30 3.79 -9.56 6.64
C THR A 30 4.68 -8.32 6.78
N TYR A 31 5.82 -8.33 6.10
CA TYR A 31 6.85 -7.30 6.18
C TYR A 31 6.43 -5.97 5.55
N ALA A 32 5.77 -5.99 4.38
CA ALA A 32 5.31 -4.77 3.72
C ALA A 32 4.24 -4.05 4.52
N ARG A 33 3.38 -4.78 5.22
CA ARG A 33 2.33 -4.22 6.08
C ARG A 33 2.90 -3.57 7.34
N GLU A 34 3.96 -4.14 7.92
CA GLU A 34 4.60 -3.57 9.12
C GLU A 34 5.49 -2.36 8.81
N ARG A 35 5.93 -2.21 7.55
CA ARG A 35 6.90 -1.20 7.13
C ARG A 35 6.34 -0.18 6.15
N ASP A 36 5.02 -0.19 5.91
CA ASP A 36 4.34 0.71 4.97
C ASP A 36 5.06 0.81 3.62
N LEU A 37 5.53 -0.33 3.09
CA LEU A 37 6.32 -0.34 1.86
C LEU A 37 5.47 0.09 0.66
N ILE A 38 6.09 0.81 -0.27
CA ILE A 38 5.45 1.26 -1.51
C ILE A 38 5.86 0.30 -2.64
N PRO A 39 4.89 -0.31 -3.36
CA PRO A 39 5.18 -1.17 -4.50
C PRO A 39 5.99 -0.44 -5.57
N HIS A 40 6.87 -1.17 -6.26
CA HIS A 40 7.72 -0.59 -7.29
C HIS A 40 6.88 0.02 -8.43
N GLU A 41 5.75 -0.60 -8.77
CA GLU A 41 4.82 -0.14 -9.80
C GLU A 41 4.21 1.23 -9.44
N VAL A 42 3.94 1.47 -8.16
CA VAL A 42 3.44 2.78 -7.67
C VAL A 42 4.54 3.83 -7.85
N VAL A 43 5.76 3.52 -7.43
CA VAL A 43 6.92 4.43 -7.59
C VAL A 43 7.20 4.71 -9.06
N SER A 44 7.17 3.70 -9.93
CA SER A 44 7.37 3.87 -11.38
C SER A 44 6.31 4.80 -11.96
N ALA A 45 5.03 4.59 -11.64
CA ALA A 45 3.96 5.44 -12.12
C ALA A 45 4.12 6.91 -11.67
N THR A 46 4.62 7.15 -10.45
CA THR A 46 4.91 8.52 -10.01
C THR A 46 6.09 9.15 -10.73
N VAL A 47 7.13 8.37 -11.04
CA VAL A 47 8.26 8.83 -11.87
C VAL A 47 7.79 9.18 -13.28
N ASP A 48 6.81 8.44 -13.81
CA ASP A 48 6.18 8.69 -15.11
C ASP A 48 5.15 9.85 -15.08
N GLY A 49 4.98 10.52 -13.93
CA GLY A 49 4.19 11.75 -13.78
C GLY A 49 2.78 11.56 -13.20
N ALA A 50 2.43 10.37 -12.70
CA ALA A 50 1.22 10.21 -11.90
C ALA A 50 1.40 10.84 -10.51
N THR A 51 0.32 11.39 -9.93
CA THR A 51 0.34 11.76 -8.51
C THR A 51 0.39 10.49 -7.65
N PRO A 52 0.95 10.53 -6.42
CA PRO A 52 0.92 9.38 -5.51
C PRO A 52 -0.47 8.78 -5.32
N VAL A 53 -1.49 9.64 -5.19
CA VAL A 53 -2.89 9.22 -5.06
C VAL A 53 -3.37 8.45 -6.30
N ARG A 54 -3.06 8.95 -7.50
CA ARG A 54 -3.43 8.30 -8.75
C ARG A 54 -2.71 6.97 -8.92
N ALA A 55 -1.40 6.94 -8.66
CA ALA A 55 -0.57 5.74 -8.77
C ALA A 55 -1.10 4.61 -7.88
N TRP A 56 -1.42 4.93 -6.62
CA TRP A 56 -2.03 3.96 -5.71
C TRP A 56 -3.43 3.52 -6.14
N ARG A 57 -4.28 4.45 -6.57
CA ARG A 57 -5.63 4.11 -7.06
C ARG A 57 -5.55 3.09 -8.21
N GLU A 58 -4.67 3.34 -9.19
CA GLU A 58 -4.51 2.48 -10.37
C GLU A 58 -3.88 1.13 -10.01
N TYR A 59 -2.87 1.11 -9.14
CA TYR A 59 -2.28 -0.13 -8.61
C TYR A 59 -3.32 -1.00 -7.88
N LEU A 60 -4.19 -0.38 -7.09
CA LEU A 60 -5.29 -1.03 -6.38
C LEU A 60 -6.50 -1.34 -7.28
N LYS A 61 -6.43 -0.99 -8.57
CA LYS A 61 -7.47 -1.22 -9.59
C LYS A 61 -8.82 -0.58 -9.24
N LEU A 62 -8.77 0.60 -8.63
CA LEU A 62 -9.96 1.37 -8.25
C LEU A 62 -10.26 2.45 -9.29
N THR A 63 -11.53 2.72 -9.51
CA THR A 63 -12.01 3.87 -10.28
C THR A 63 -12.11 5.11 -9.40
N GLN A 64 -12.10 6.29 -10.01
CA GLN A 64 -12.33 7.54 -9.28
C GLN A 64 -13.70 7.57 -8.57
N ALA A 65 -14.72 6.95 -9.18
CA ALA A 65 -16.06 6.86 -8.60
C ALA A 65 -16.09 5.99 -7.34
N GLU A 66 -15.37 4.87 -7.32
CA GLU A 66 -15.29 4.01 -6.14
C GLU A 66 -14.59 4.72 -4.97
N VAL A 67 -13.47 5.40 -5.22
CA VAL A 67 -12.77 6.13 -4.14
C VAL A 67 -13.61 7.32 -3.65
N ALA A 68 -14.25 8.05 -4.56
CA ALA A 68 -15.18 9.13 -4.20
C ALA A 68 -16.34 8.61 -3.32
N GLY A 69 -16.91 7.46 -3.67
CA GLY A 69 -17.94 6.78 -2.88
C GLY A 69 -17.47 6.42 -1.48
N ARG A 70 -16.25 5.88 -1.35
CA ARG A 70 -15.63 5.57 -0.03
C ARG A 70 -15.39 6.83 0.81
N LEU A 71 -15.11 7.96 0.17
CA LEU A 71 -14.91 9.26 0.81
C LEU A 71 -16.23 9.99 1.14
N GLY A 72 -17.35 9.56 0.59
CA GLY A 72 -18.63 10.26 0.70
C GLY A 72 -18.66 11.62 -0.01
N ILE A 73 -17.91 11.77 -1.11
CA ILE A 73 -17.85 13.00 -1.91
C ILE A 73 -18.22 12.74 -3.38
N SER A 74 -18.42 13.80 -4.16
CA SER A 74 -18.67 13.65 -5.59
C SER A 74 -17.40 13.20 -6.34
N GLN A 75 -17.57 12.43 -7.43
CA GLN A 75 -16.46 12.03 -8.29
C GLN A 75 -15.64 13.23 -8.82
N PRO A 76 -16.24 14.34 -9.31
CA PRO A 76 -15.46 15.51 -9.71
C PRO A 76 -14.65 16.14 -8.57
N SER A 77 -15.19 16.14 -7.35
CA SER A 77 -14.45 16.61 -6.17
C SER A 77 -13.23 15.74 -5.89
N TYR A 78 -13.36 14.42 -6.00
CA TYR A 78 -12.23 13.49 -5.87
C TYR A 78 -11.22 13.66 -7.00
N ALA A 79 -11.65 13.75 -8.26
CA ALA A 79 -10.76 13.94 -9.41
C ALA A 79 -9.88 15.20 -9.26
N LYS A 80 -10.46 16.29 -8.71
CA LYS A 80 -9.69 17.50 -8.37
C LYS A 80 -8.65 17.26 -7.26
N GLN A 81 -8.98 16.45 -6.25
CA GLN A 81 -8.03 16.09 -5.19
C GLN A 81 -6.92 15.19 -5.71
N GLU A 82 -7.25 14.18 -6.52
CA GLU A 82 -6.29 13.26 -7.13
C GLU A 82 -5.27 13.99 -8.01
N GLY A 83 -5.71 14.98 -8.79
CA GLY A 83 -4.82 15.78 -9.65
C GLY A 83 -4.05 16.89 -8.92
N SER A 84 -4.17 17.02 -7.60
CA SER A 84 -3.49 18.07 -6.84
C SER A 84 -2.06 17.64 -6.48
N GLU A 85 -1.06 18.47 -6.78
CA GLU A 85 0.34 18.23 -6.41
C GLU A 85 0.55 18.24 -4.89
N SER A 86 -0.22 19.06 -4.17
CA SER A 86 -0.18 19.12 -2.71
C SER A 86 -1.59 18.99 -2.14
N LEU A 87 -1.75 18.03 -1.22
CA LEU A 87 -2.98 17.84 -0.46
C LEU A 87 -2.78 18.32 0.97
N ARG A 88 -3.84 18.87 1.56
CA ARG A 88 -3.84 19.15 3.00
C ARG A 88 -3.69 17.82 3.77
N PRO A 89 -2.95 17.77 4.88
CA PRO A 89 -2.74 16.53 5.64
C PRO A 89 -4.04 15.80 6.02
N ALA A 90 -5.08 16.56 6.39
CA ALA A 90 -6.40 16.00 6.70
C ALA A 90 -7.08 15.33 5.50
N THR A 91 -6.89 15.87 4.29
CA THR A 91 -7.43 15.28 3.05
C THR A 91 -6.63 14.06 2.64
N MET A 92 -5.30 14.13 2.70
CA MET A 92 -4.40 13.01 2.41
C MET A 92 -4.73 11.80 3.29
N LYS A 93 -4.90 12.01 4.60
CA LYS A 93 -5.28 10.94 5.54
C LYS A 93 -6.63 10.31 5.20
N LYS A 94 -7.63 11.08 4.78
CA LYS A 94 -8.93 10.53 4.35
C LYS A 94 -8.81 9.70 3.09
N ILE A 95 -8.01 10.17 2.11
CA ILE A 95 -7.75 9.45 0.86
C ILE A 95 -6.99 8.14 1.14
N ALA A 96 -5.96 8.16 1.97
CA ALA A 96 -5.22 6.96 2.39
C ALA A 96 -6.16 5.90 2.98
N VAL A 97 -7.06 6.32 3.89
CA VAL A 97 -8.07 5.42 4.47
C VAL A 97 -9.02 4.87 3.41
N ALA A 98 -9.47 5.68 2.44
CA ALA A 98 -10.33 5.24 1.36
C ALA A 98 -9.64 4.23 0.42
N LEU A 99 -8.32 4.37 0.22
CA LEU A 99 -7.49 3.44 -0.55
C LEU A 99 -7.10 2.19 0.25
N GLY A 100 -7.17 2.24 1.58
CA GLY A 100 -6.78 1.13 2.46
C GLY A 100 -5.27 1.04 2.70
N ILE A 101 -4.57 2.17 2.66
CA ILE A 101 -3.13 2.31 2.86
C ILE A 101 -2.84 3.28 4.02
N SER A 102 -1.59 3.35 4.48
CA SER A 102 -1.19 4.37 5.45
C SER A 102 -1.02 5.75 4.78
N ALA A 103 -1.05 6.82 5.59
CA ALA A 103 -0.88 8.17 5.06
C ALA A 103 0.57 8.41 4.57
N ASP A 104 1.54 7.76 5.21
CA ASP A 104 2.97 7.86 4.88
C ASP A 104 3.26 7.24 3.51
N GLN A 105 2.44 6.25 3.08
CA GLN A 105 2.49 5.70 1.73
C GLN A 105 2.06 6.67 0.63
N LEU A 106 1.53 7.86 0.96
CA LEU A 106 1.22 8.93 0.02
C LEU A 106 2.20 10.12 0.08
N ASP A 107 3.16 10.09 1.01
CA ASP A 107 4.07 11.20 1.32
C ASP A 107 5.49 10.89 0.82
N PHE A 108 5.69 10.96 -0.50
CA PHE A 108 6.98 10.71 -1.17
C PHE A 108 7.13 11.49 -2.48
#